data_AF-A0AAE8I5S0-F1
#
_entry.id   AF-A0AAE8I5S0-F1
#
_cell.length_a   1.000
_cell.length_b   1.000
_cell.length_c   1.000
_cell.angle_alpha   90.00
_cell.angle_beta   90.00
_cell.angle_gamma   90.00
#
_symmetry.space_group_name_H-M   'P 1'
#
loop_
_entity.id
_entity.type
_entity.pdbx_description
1 polymer ?
#
loop_
_entity_poly.entity_id
_entity_poly.type
_entity_poly.pdbx_seq_one_letter_code
_entity_poly.pdbx_strand_id
1 'polypeptide(L)'
;MRPTSAVLFLMISLAAVSAPASARSERISGTDSAACTRDGNVDSCWRDGVQAEKRGDAEAALAAFEASCTAGFQVGGCYDAGKIYFLNAKLRDYGRSKEKMAQVCASDDVGVAPYACKYLGIIYQKGLSVSLGPEQAFGYFTKACFPQGEPFIDGSGCELLGNHVPGADEMGVADKLWAPEYIAYLAFAMGCSDDMPAQCSQALAIQRRAVARSASWLARCAEDAEAAQFRERCEDMVRAAAADDFDARQTFRRAMVRIFRRATGYPG
;
A
#
# COMPACT_ATOMS: atom_id res chain seq x y z
N MET A 1 -44.12 -71.11 -18.12
CA MET A 1 -43.48 -71.38 -19.43
C MET A 1 -42.48 -70.26 -19.70
N ARG A 2 -41.18 -70.59 -19.71
CA ARG A 2 -40.08 -69.67 -20.07
C ARG A 2 -39.83 -69.79 -21.58
N PRO A 3 -39.55 -68.70 -22.29
CA PRO A 3 -38.72 -68.73 -23.50
C PRO A 3 -37.42 -67.94 -23.23
N THR A 4 -36.29 -68.62 -23.02
CA THR A 4 -35.23 -68.93 -24.01
C THR A 4 -34.64 -67.69 -24.69
N SER A 5 -33.45 -67.34 -24.22
CA SER A 5 -32.51 -66.35 -24.76
C SER A 5 -32.07 -66.66 -26.18
N ALA A 6 -31.90 -65.60 -26.99
CA ALA A 6 -30.99 -65.58 -28.12
C ALA A 6 -30.10 -64.33 -27.96
N VAL A 7 -28.82 -64.54 -27.63
CA VAL A 7 -27.81 -63.48 -27.55
C VAL A 7 -27.13 -63.41 -28.92
N LEU A 8 -27.38 -62.31 -29.63
CA LEU A 8 -26.78 -62.01 -30.93
C LEU A 8 -25.41 -61.37 -30.69
N PHE A 9 -24.33 -62.07 -31.02
CA PHE A 9 -22.97 -61.53 -31.02
C PHE A 9 -22.77 -60.65 -32.27
N LEU A 10 -22.73 -59.34 -32.09
CA LEU A 10 -22.39 -58.38 -33.14
C LEU A 10 -20.89 -58.04 -33.04
N MET A 11 -20.10 -58.58 -33.98
CA MET A 11 -18.71 -58.20 -34.21
C MET A 11 -18.67 -56.81 -34.84
N ILE A 12 -18.32 -55.78 -34.06
CA ILE A 12 -18.05 -54.43 -34.59
C ILE A 12 -16.54 -54.28 -34.76
N SER A 13 -16.11 -54.24 -36.02
CA SER A 13 -14.75 -53.92 -36.43
C SER A 13 -14.42 -52.46 -36.08
N LEU A 14 -13.31 -52.22 -35.36
CA LEU A 14 -12.76 -50.88 -35.17
C LEU A 14 -12.21 -50.36 -36.50
N ALA A 15 -12.90 -49.39 -37.10
CA ALA A 15 -12.32 -48.52 -38.12
C ALA A 15 -11.52 -47.41 -37.44
N ALA A 16 -10.22 -47.33 -37.73
CA ALA A 16 -9.35 -46.26 -37.26
C ALA A 16 -9.77 -44.93 -37.91
N VAL A 17 -10.30 -44.01 -37.11
CA VAL A 17 -10.60 -42.64 -37.52
C VAL A 17 -9.31 -41.82 -37.41
N SER A 18 -8.76 -41.42 -38.54
CA SER A 18 -7.66 -40.46 -38.63
C SER A 18 -8.15 -39.07 -38.24
N ALA A 19 -7.47 -38.46 -37.26
CA ALA A 19 -7.74 -37.09 -36.81
C ALA A 19 -7.35 -36.07 -37.91
N PRO A 20 -8.11 -34.97 -38.08
CA PRO A 20 -7.75 -33.92 -39.02
C PRO A 20 -6.57 -33.10 -38.47
N ALA A 21 -5.72 -32.66 -39.39
CA ALA A 21 -4.57 -31.81 -39.12
C ALA A 21 -5.01 -30.51 -38.43
N SER A 22 -4.41 -30.24 -37.28
CA SER A 22 -4.55 -29.00 -36.51
C SER A 22 -4.21 -27.79 -37.36
N ALA A 23 -5.19 -26.91 -37.58
CA ALA A 23 -4.98 -25.60 -38.16
C ALA A 23 -4.13 -24.77 -37.19
N ARG A 24 -2.91 -24.45 -37.63
CA ARG A 24 -1.97 -23.57 -36.94
C ARG A 24 -2.58 -22.17 -36.87
N SER A 25 -3.06 -21.78 -35.69
CA SER A 25 -3.42 -20.40 -35.40
C SER A 25 -2.15 -19.55 -35.45
N GLU A 26 -1.97 -18.80 -36.53
CA GLU A 26 -0.97 -17.73 -36.60
C GLU A 26 -1.31 -16.67 -35.55
N ARG A 27 -0.53 -16.70 -34.46
CA ARG A 27 -0.54 -15.66 -33.45
C ARG A 27 0.23 -14.49 -34.05
N ILE A 28 -0.48 -13.40 -34.30
CA ILE A 28 0.08 -12.12 -34.76
C ILE A 28 1.21 -11.74 -33.80
N SER A 29 2.38 -11.49 -34.38
CA SER A 29 3.60 -11.04 -33.73
C SER A 29 3.37 -9.70 -33.01
N GLY A 30 3.12 -9.77 -31.71
CA GLY A 30 3.48 -8.70 -30.79
C GLY A 30 4.96 -8.81 -30.50
N THR A 31 5.69 -7.72 -30.68
CA THR A 31 7.10 -7.50 -30.30
C THR A 31 7.64 -8.50 -29.27
N ASP A 32 8.67 -9.26 -29.65
CA ASP A 32 9.52 -10.01 -28.71
C ASP A 32 10.18 -9.00 -27.75
N SER A 33 9.49 -8.62 -26.68
CA SER A 33 10.17 -8.16 -25.48
C SER A 33 10.97 -9.36 -25.01
N ALA A 34 12.30 -9.31 -25.08
CA ALA A 34 13.13 -10.31 -24.44
C ALA A 34 12.58 -10.54 -23.03
N ALA A 35 12.25 -11.80 -22.71
CA ALA A 35 11.65 -12.12 -21.42
C ALA A 35 12.53 -11.56 -20.30
N CYS A 36 11.92 -10.87 -19.34
CA CYS A 36 12.65 -10.31 -18.21
C CYS A 36 13.44 -11.43 -17.51
N THR A 37 14.68 -11.16 -17.11
CA THR A 37 15.52 -12.12 -16.39
C THR A 37 15.87 -11.58 -15.01
N ARG A 38 15.98 -12.47 -14.01
CA ARG A 38 16.40 -12.10 -12.67
C ARG A 38 17.82 -11.55 -12.69
N ASP A 39 18.04 -10.44 -12.01
CA ASP A 39 19.32 -9.77 -11.88
C ASP A 39 19.51 -9.26 -10.44
N GLY A 40 20.11 -10.10 -9.59
CA GLY A 40 20.22 -9.81 -8.16
C GLY A 40 18.85 -9.64 -7.49
N ASN A 41 18.65 -8.50 -6.83
CA ASN A 41 17.39 -8.14 -6.16
C ASN A 41 16.38 -7.47 -7.11
N VAL A 42 16.72 -7.29 -8.38
CA VAL A 42 15.87 -6.70 -9.41
C VAL A 42 15.76 -7.64 -10.61
N ASP A 43 15.19 -7.14 -11.71
CA ASP A 43 15.15 -7.85 -12.99
C ASP A 43 15.61 -6.94 -14.14
N SER A 44 15.93 -7.56 -15.28
CA SER A 44 16.44 -6.85 -16.46
C SER A 44 15.48 -5.77 -16.97
N CYS A 45 14.16 -6.01 -16.92
CA CYS A 45 13.16 -5.05 -17.38
C CYS A 45 13.06 -3.86 -16.43
N TRP A 46 13.15 -4.06 -15.11
CA TRP A 46 13.21 -2.94 -14.17
C TRP A 46 14.47 -2.09 -14.41
N ARG A 47 15.62 -2.75 -14.62
CA ARG A 47 16.87 -2.05 -14.95
C ARG A 47 16.72 -1.22 -16.22
N ASP A 48 16.12 -1.78 -17.27
CA ASP A 48 15.87 -1.09 -18.52
C ASP A 48 14.93 0.12 -18.33
N GLY A 49 13.90 -0.03 -17.49
CA GLY A 49 13.02 1.06 -17.08
C GLY A 49 13.76 2.22 -16.41
N VAL A 50 14.63 1.92 -15.45
CA VAL A 50 15.50 2.93 -14.80
C VAL A 50 16.42 3.61 -15.82
N GLN A 51 16.97 2.88 -16.79
CA GLN A 51 17.82 3.49 -17.83
C GLN A 51 17.02 4.37 -18.79
N ALA A 52 15.78 3.99 -19.13
CA ALA A 52 14.89 4.81 -19.94
C ALA A 52 14.48 6.10 -19.20
N GLU A 53 14.15 6.02 -17.92
CA GLU A 53 13.82 7.17 -17.07
C GLU A 53 14.98 8.17 -17.00
N LYS A 54 16.22 7.68 -16.84
CA LYS A 54 17.44 8.52 -16.86
C LYS A 54 17.65 9.25 -18.19
N ARG A 55 17.16 8.71 -19.30
CA ARG A 55 17.19 9.37 -20.63
C ARG A 55 16.00 10.31 -20.85
N GLY A 56 15.05 10.40 -19.91
CA GLY A 56 13.82 11.17 -20.03
C GLY A 56 12.77 10.52 -20.93
N ASP A 57 12.92 9.23 -21.25
CA ASP A 57 11.98 8.48 -22.09
C ASP A 57 10.94 7.78 -21.23
N ALA A 58 9.89 8.53 -20.87
CA ALA A 58 8.84 8.04 -19.98
C ALA A 58 7.99 6.91 -20.60
N GLU A 59 7.86 6.87 -21.93
CA GLU A 59 7.10 5.81 -22.62
C GLU A 59 7.87 4.49 -22.59
N ALA A 60 9.17 4.52 -22.91
CA ALA A 60 10.02 3.34 -22.80
C ALA A 60 10.17 2.89 -21.34
N ALA A 61 10.29 3.83 -20.39
CA ALA A 61 10.35 3.51 -18.96
C ALA A 61 9.07 2.79 -18.51
N LEU A 62 7.91 3.32 -18.88
CA LEU A 62 6.61 2.72 -18.55
C LEU A 62 6.48 1.30 -19.12
N ALA A 63 6.84 1.10 -20.39
CA ALA A 63 6.78 -0.21 -21.03
C ALA A 63 7.68 -1.24 -20.31
N ALA A 64 8.90 -0.84 -19.96
CA ALA A 64 9.85 -1.71 -19.27
C ALA A 64 9.42 -2.03 -17.82
N PHE A 65 8.90 -1.04 -17.07
CA PHE A 65 8.37 -1.26 -15.73
C PHE A 65 7.10 -2.13 -15.74
N GLU A 66 6.21 -1.98 -16.72
CA GLU A 66 5.07 -2.87 -16.92
C GLU A 66 5.50 -4.31 -17.23
N ALA A 67 6.54 -4.49 -18.05
CA ALA A 67 7.11 -5.80 -18.33
C ALA A 67 7.70 -6.44 -17.06
N SER A 68 8.44 -5.66 -16.25
CA SER A 68 8.97 -6.08 -14.95
C SER A 68 7.85 -6.48 -13.98
N CYS A 69 6.82 -5.65 -13.85
CA CYS A 69 5.64 -5.93 -13.03
C CYS A 69 4.96 -7.24 -13.43
N THR A 70 4.82 -7.46 -14.75
CA THR A 70 4.21 -8.68 -15.32
C THR A 70 5.08 -9.92 -15.08
N ALA A 71 6.41 -9.77 -15.11
CA ALA A 71 7.33 -10.87 -14.84
C ALA A 71 7.27 -11.35 -13.38
N GLY A 72 6.86 -10.47 -12.44
CA GLY A 72 6.54 -10.85 -11.07
C GLY A 72 7.73 -11.29 -10.22
N PHE A 73 8.97 -11.01 -10.63
CA PHE A 73 10.15 -11.31 -9.82
C PHE A 73 10.26 -10.43 -8.57
N GLN A 74 9.69 -9.23 -8.62
CA GLN A 74 9.67 -8.21 -7.56
C GLN A 74 8.55 -7.18 -7.82
N VAL A 75 8.23 -6.33 -6.84
CA VAL A 75 7.09 -5.39 -6.88
C VAL A 75 7.44 -3.94 -7.27
N GLY A 76 8.71 -3.55 -7.22
CA GLY A 76 9.24 -2.27 -7.69
C GLY A 76 8.90 -1.93 -9.14
N GLY A 77 8.85 -2.91 -10.05
CA GLY A 77 8.34 -2.70 -11.42
C GLY A 77 6.91 -2.18 -11.44
N CYS A 78 6.04 -2.75 -10.60
CA CYS A 78 4.67 -2.26 -10.45
C CYS A 78 4.65 -0.87 -9.82
N TYR A 79 5.48 -0.62 -8.80
CA TYR A 79 5.55 0.69 -8.13
C TYR A 79 5.94 1.82 -9.08
N ASP A 80 6.99 1.63 -9.88
CA ASP A 80 7.47 2.67 -10.80
C ASP A 80 6.52 2.88 -12.00
N ALA A 81 5.94 1.81 -12.56
CA ALA A 81 4.86 1.94 -13.53
C ALA A 81 3.66 2.72 -12.94
N GLY A 82 3.25 2.37 -11.72
CA GLY A 82 2.17 3.05 -11.01
C GLY A 82 2.46 4.55 -10.76
N LYS A 83 3.71 4.91 -10.46
CA LYS A 83 4.15 6.30 -10.32
C LYS A 83 4.04 7.07 -11.63
N ILE A 84 4.47 6.47 -12.74
CA ILE A 84 4.34 7.10 -14.06
C ILE A 84 2.86 7.35 -14.37
N TYR A 85 2.00 6.35 -14.17
CA TYR A 85 0.55 6.50 -14.34
C TYR A 85 -0.07 7.57 -13.42
N PHE A 86 0.52 7.85 -12.27
CA PHE A 86 0.02 8.88 -11.36
C PHE A 86 0.51 10.29 -11.73
N LEU A 87 1.82 10.43 -11.93
CA LEU A 87 2.52 11.71 -11.93
C LEU A 87 2.71 12.28 -13.35
N ASN A 88 2.99 11.43 -14.34
CA ASN A 88 3.32 11.89 -15.69
C ASN A 88 2.08 12.44 -16.39
N ALA A 89 2.05 13.73 -16.74
CA ALA A 89 0.87 14.37 -17.30
C ALA A 89 0.39 13.79 -18.64
N LYS A 90 1.30 13.23 -19.46
CA LYS A 90 0.96 12.66 -20.77
C LYS A 90 0.50 11.21 -20.67
N LEU A 91 1.08 10.45 -19.75
CA LEU A 91 0.83 9.01 -19.56
C LEU A 91 -0.10 8.70 -18.39
N ARG A 92 -0.74 9.74 -17.83
CA ARG A 92 -1.54 9.63 -16.61
C ARG A 92 -2.73 8.72 -16.81
N ASP A 93 -2.87 7.75 -15.92
CA ASP A 93 -4.04 6.88 -15.81
C ASP A 93 -4.20 6.47 -14.34
N TYR A 94 -5.10 7.15 -13.62
CA TYR A 94 -5.30 6.86 -12.20
C TYR A 94 -5.89 5.46 -11.95
N GLY A 95 -6.60 4.87 -12.92
CA GLY A 95 -7.13 3.52 -12.80
C GLY A 95 -6.00 2.49 -12.82
N ARG A 96 -5.09 2.60 -13.79
CA ARG A 96 -3.91 1.74 -13.85
C ARG A 96 -2.95 2.00 -12.68
N SER A 97 -2.78 3.26 -12.28
CA SER A 97 -2.01 3.58 -11.06
C SER A 97 -2.59 2.88 -9.84
N LYS A 98 -3.91 2.94 -9.64
CA LYS A 98 -4.61 2.26 -8.55
C LYS A 98 -4.32 0.75 -8.56
N GLU A 99 -4.45 0.09 -9.71
CA GLU A 99 -4.18 -1.34 -9.86
C GLU A 99 -2.76 -1.70 -9.45
N LYS A 100 -1.76 -0.98 -9.97
CA LYS A 100 -0.35 -1.23 -9.64
C LYS A 100 -0.05 -0.95 -8.16
N MET A 101 -0.53 0.17 -7.63
CA MET A 101 -0.29 0.53 -6.24
C MET A 101 -0.99 -0.43 -5.27
N ALA A 102 -2.16 -0.97 -5.63
CA ALA A 102 -2.85 -1.99 -4.83
C ALA A 102 -2.02 -3.25 -4.69
N GLN A 103 -1.37 -3.71 -5.77
CA GLN A 103 -0.46 -4.85 -5.73
C GLN A 103 0.74 -4.61 -4.83
N VAL A 104 1.37 -3.43 -4.92
CA VAL A 104 2.57 -3.10 -4.12
C VAL A 104 2.22 -2.89 -2.65
N CYS A 105 1.14 -2.16 -2.35
CA CYS A 105 0.68 -1.91 -0.98
C CYS A 105 0.27 -3.19 -0.24
N ALA A 106 -0.17 -4.21 -0.97
CA ALA A 106 -0.51 -5.52 -0.40
C ALA A 106 0.68 -6.49 -0.29
N SER A 107 1.87 -6.09 -0.74
CA SER A 107 3.06 -6.93 -0.67
C SER A 107 3.76 -6.85 0.68
N ASP A 108 4.60 -7.85 0.97
CA ASP A 108 5.45 -7.89 2.17
C ASP A 108 6.72 -7.03 2.04
N ASP A 109 6.88 -6.27 0.94
CA ASP A 109 8.02 -5.37 0.74
C ASP A 109 7.84 -4.12 1.60
N VAL A 110 8.38 -4.18 2.81
CA VAL A 110 8.35 -3.07 3.79
C VAL A 110 9.04 -1.80 3.27
N GLY A 111 9.89 -1.90 2.24
CA GLY A 111 10.61 -0.77 1.66
C GLY A 111 9.75 0.08 0.73
N VAL A 112 8.86 -0.53 -0.06
CA VAL A 112 8.03 0.21 -1.04
C VAL A 112 6.52 0.16 -0.76
N ALA A 113 6.02 -0.82 0.00
CA ALA A 113 4.59 -0.95 0.29
C ALA A 113 3.99 0.31 0.95
N PRO A 114 4.61 0.94 1.97
CA PRO A 114 4.07 2.16 2.58
C PRO A 114 3.90 3.31 1.58
N TYR A 115 4.88 3.47 0.68
CA TYR A 115 4.85 4.50 -0.36
C TYR A 115 3.74 4.26 -1.39
N ALA A 116 3.49 3.00 -1.77
CA ALA A 116 2.38 2.65 -2.64
C ALA A 116 1.02 2.87 -1.97
N CYS A 117 0.90 2.53 -0.67
CA CYS A 117 -0.31 2.78 0.09
C CYS A 117 -0.66 4.27 0.13
N LYS A 118 0.33 5.18 0.25
CA LYS A 118 0.07 6.63 0.12
C LYS A 118 -0.65 6.96 -1.19
N TYR A 119 -0.20 6.45 -2.33
CA TYR A 119 -0.83 6.78 -3.62
C TYR A 119 -2.28 6.31 -3.68
N LEU A 120 -2.59 5.11 -3.14
CA LEU A 120 -3.97 4.65 -3.00
C LEU A 120 -4.79 5.58 -2.12
N GLY A 121 -4.22 6.02 -1.00
CA GLY A 121 -4.87 6.98 -0.11
C GLY A 121 -5.23 8.27 -0.85
N ILE A 122 -4.32 8.83 -1.65
CA ILE A 122 -4.58 10.03 -2.48
C ILE A 122 -5.67 9.76 -3.52
N ILE A 123 -5.65 8.59 -4.16
CA ILE A 123 -6.66 8.18 -5.15
C ILE A 123 -8.07 8.22 -4.54
N TYR A 124 -8.27 7.61 -3.37
CA TYR A 124 -9.57 7.61 -2.70
C TYR A 124 -9.92 8.96 -2.07
N GLN A 125 -8.94 9.68 -1.53
CA GLN A 125 -9.14 11.01 -0.93
C GLN A 125 -9.62 12.04 -1.97
N LYS A 126 -9.14 11.94 -3.21
CA LYS A 126 -9.47 12.87 -4.30
C LYS A 126 -10.50 12.32 -5.29
N GLY A 127 -10.95 11.07 -5.14
CA GLY A 127 -11.85 10.43 -6.10
C GLY A 127 -11.25 10.29 -7.52
N LEU A 128 -9.96 9.93 -7.61
CA LEU A 128 -9.27 9.82 -8.91
C LEU A 128 -9.53 8.44 -9.51
N SER A 129 -10.32 8.34 -10.58
CA SER A 129 -10.80 7.06 -11.20
C SER A 129 -11.74 6.21 -10.34
N VAL A 130 -12.08 6.67 -9.14
CA VAL A 130 -13.01 6.03 -8.20
C VAL A 130 -13.88 7.08 -7.52
N SER A 131 -14.98 6.69 -6.90
CA SER A 131 -15.72 7.58 -6.00
C SER A 131 -14.86 7.97 -4.81
N LEU A 132 -15.06 9.20 -4.31
CA LEU A 132 -14.43 9.68 -3.09
C LEU A 132 -14.74 8.73 -1.93
N GLY A 133 -13.71 8.34 -1.19
CA GLY A 133 -13.79 7.32 -0.14
C GLY A 133 -12.93 7.69 1.07
N PRO A 134 -13.46 8.44 2.06
CA PRO A 134 -12.69 8.93 3.20
C PRO A 134 -12.20 7.78 4.09
N GLU A 135 -13.01 6.75 4.30
CA GLU A 135 -12.63 5.54 5.04
C GLU A 135 -11.49 4.78 4.34
N GLN A 136 -11.61 4.57 3.03
CA GLN A 136 -10.55 3.91 2.25
C GLN A 136 -9.26 4.74 2.27
N ALA A 137 -9.36 6.06 2.10
CA ALA A 137 -8.22 6.95 2.16
C ALA A 137 -7.51 6.86 3.51
N PHE A 138 -8.27 6.94 4.61
CA PHE A 138 -7.78 6.78 5.97
C PHE A 138 -7.06 5.44 6.17
N GLY A 139 -7.64 4.34 5.69
CA GLY A 139 -7.05 3.00 5.79
C GLY A 139 -5.72 2.89 5.03
N TYR A 140 -5.64 3.45 3.82
CA TYR A 140 -4.41 3.44 3.04
C TYR A 140 -3.33 4.38 3.60
N PHE A 141 -3.68 5.57 4.06
CA PHE A 141 -2.72 6.44 4.75
C PHE A 141 -2.24 5.84 6.07
N THR A 142 -3.10 5.10 6.77
CA THR A 142 -2.74 4.31 7.95
C THR A 142 -1.72 3.22 7.58
N LYS A 143 -1.90 2.49 6.48
CA LYS A 143 -0.89 1.51 6.02
C LYS A 143 0.44 2.14 5.64
N ALA A 144 0.43 3.40 5.18
CA ALA A 144 1.65 4.15 4.88
C ALA A 144 2.38 4.64 6.14
N CYS A 145 1.64 5.06 7.18
CA CYS A 145 2.21 5.68 8.38
C CYS A 145 2.40 4.71 9.56
N PHE A 146 1.52 3.72 9.70
CA PHE A 146 1.49 2.73 10.77
C PHE A 146 1.39 1.31 10.18
N PRO A 147 2.39 0.88 9.38
CA PRO A 147 2.37 -0.41 8.70
C PRO A 147 2.34 -1.58 9.70
N GLN A 148 1.98 -2.75 9.20
CA GLN A 148 2.14 -4.00 9.95
C GLN A 148 3.61 -4.46 9.89
N GLY A 149 4.10 -5.10 10.96
CA GLY A 149 5.47 -5.60 11.02
C GLY A 149 6.50 -4.54 11.42
N GLU A 150 7.69 -4.58 10.81
CA GLU A 150 8.74 -3.60 11.02
C GLU A 150 8.30 -2.22 10.48
N PRO A 151 8.34 -1.15 11.29
CA PRO A 151 7.73 0.13 10.90
C PRO A 151 8.66 0.97 10.02
N PHE A 152 8.89 0.48 8.80
CA PHE A 152 9.34 1.29 7.68
C PHE A 152 8.13 2.06 7.16
N ILE A 153 8.17 3.38 7.27
CA ILE A 153 7.02 4.26 6.99
C ILE A 153 7.30 5.12 5.77
N ASP A 154 6.25 5.74 5.23
CA ASP A 154 6.35 6.89 4.33
C ASP A 154 5.97 8.15 5.10
N GLY A 155 6.92 9.02 5.42
CA GLY A 155 6.67 10.26 6.16
C GLY A 155 5.61 11.15 5.51
N SER A 156 5.53 11.21 4.17
CA SER A 156 4.43 11.92 3.49
C SER A 156 3.07 11.26 3.69
N GLY A 157 3.01 9.93 3.81
CA GLY A 157 1.81 9.18 4.17
C GLY A 157 1.34 9.54 5.59
N CYS A 158 2.26 9.74 6.53
CA CYS A 158 1.94 10.25 7.87
C CYS A 158 1.37 11.67 7.86
N GLU A 159 1.94 12.57 7.06
CA GLU A 159 1.38 13.91 6.88
C GLU A 159 -0.03 13.88 6.28
N LEU A 160 -0.25 13.06 5.25
CA LEU A 160 -1.57 12.93 4.63
C LEU A 160 -2.58 12.33 5.61
N LEU A 161 -2.19 11.33 6.41
CA LEU A 161 -3.02 10.82 7.48
C LEU A 161 -3.40 11.93 8.47
N GLY A 162 -2.42 12.69 8.97
CA GLY A 162 -2.65 13.74 9.95
C GLY A 162 -3.52 14.90 9.43
N ASN A 163 -3.38 15.25 8.15
CA ASN A 163 -4.16 16.31 7.51
C ASN A 163 -5.59 15.88 7.12
N HIS A 164 -5.84 14.57 7.00
CA HIS A 164 -7.08 14.03 6.45
C HIS A 164 -7.72 12.96 7.35
N VAL A 165 -7.63 13.12 8.68
CA VAL A 165 -8.39 12.25 9.58
C VAL A 165 -9.89 12.54 9.41
N PRO A 166 -10.70 11.57 8.95
CA PRO A 166 -12.12 11.75 8.72
C PRO A 166 -12.89 11.93 10.05
N GLY A 167 -14.09 12.50 9.95
CA GLY A 167 -15.02 12.59 11.08
C GLY A 167 -15.55 11.21 11.50
N ALA A 168 -16.18 11.14 12.68
CA ALA A 168 -16.72 9.89 13.19
C ALA A 168 -17.84 9.32 12.29
N ASP A 169 -18.70 10.21 11.75
CA ASP A 169 -19.76 9.85 10.80
C ASP A 169 -19.23 9.20 9.52
N GLU A 170 -18.17 9.77 8.94
CA GLU A 170 -17.51 9.22 7.74
C GLU A 170 -16.87 7.86 8.01
N MET A 171 -16.47 7.61 9.26
CA MET A 171 -15.91 6.34 9.72
C MET A 171 -16.96 5.35 10.24
N GLY A 172 -18.23 5.77 10.34
CA GLY A 172 -19.30 4.95 10.92
C GLY A 172 -19.07 4.57 12.39
N VAL A 173 -18.34 5.38 13.16
CA VAL A 173 -18.01 5.14 14.57
C VAL A 173 -18.66 6.19 15.47
N ALA A 174 -18.83 5.88 16.76
CA ALA A 174 -19.37 6.85 17.70
C ALA A 174 -18.35 7.96 18.02
N ASP A 175 -18.79 9.22 18.06
CA ASP A 175 -17.96 10.40 18.39
C ASP A 175 -17.11 10.22 19.65
N LYS A 176 -17.68 9.63 20.69
CA LYS A 176 -17.00 9.39 21.97
C LYS A 176 -15.80 8.44 21.86
N LEU A 177 -15.72 7.65 20.79
CA LEU A 177 -14.66 6.66 20.53
C LEU A 177 -13.65 7.15 19.49
N TRP A 178 -13.96 8.23 18.76
CA TRP A 178 -13.15 8.74 17.67
C TRP A 178 -12.66 10.15 17.96
N ALA A 179 -11.34 10.31 18.08
CA ALA A 179 -10.72 11.59 18.39
C ALA A 179 -9.80 12.01 17.23
N PRO A 180 -10.30 12.72 16.20
CA PRO A 180 -9.51 13.08 15.02
C PRO A 180 -8.23 13.85 15.34
N GLU A 181 -8.29 14.79 16.29
CA GLU A 181 -7.11 15.57 16.69
C GLU A 181 -6.03 14.70 17.36
N TYR A 182 -6.44 13.68 18.13
CA TYR A 182 -5.51 12.73 18.74
C TYR A 182 -4.87 11.83 17.68
N ILE A 183 -5.65 11.31 16.74
CA ILE A 183 -5.16 10.50 15.63
C ILE A 183 -4.18 11.31 14.76
N ALA A 184 -4.50 12.58 14.49
CA ALA A 184 -3.62 13.48 13.76
C ALA A 184 -2.31 13.74 14.52
N TYR A 185 -2.38 13.96 15.84
CA TYR A 185 -1.21 14.08 16.69
C TYR A 185 -0.28 12.87 16.57
N LEU A 186 -0.83 11.66 16.66
CA LEU A 186 -0.05 10.43 16.51
C LEU A 186 0.60 10.33 15.13
N ALA A 187 -0.14 10.64 14.06
CA ALA A 187 0.37 10.58 12.70
C ALA A 187 1.56 11.55 12.49
N PHE A 188 1.44 12.79 12.95
CA PHE A 188 2.53 13.76 12.86
C PHE A 188 3.71 13.41 13.76
N ALA A 189 3.48 12.85 14.95
CA ALA A 189 4.55 12.37 15.82
C ALA A 189 5.28 11.16 15.21
N MET A 190 4.55 10.26 14.53
CA MET A 190 5.15 9.13 13.81
C MET A 190 6.03 9.62 12.66
N GLY A 191 5.50 10.51 11.81
CA GLY A 191 6.27 11.02 10.68
C GLY A 191 7.41 11.98 11.06
N CYS A 192 7.35 12.61 12.25
CA CYS A 192 8.51 13.32 12.84
C CYS A 192 9.75 12.40 12.98
N SER A 193 9.54 11.08 13.14
CA SER A 193 10.63 10.11 13.19
C SER A 193 11.26 9.79 11.82
N ASP A 194 10.82 10.40 10.74
CA ASP A 194 11.27 10.18 9.35
C ASP A 194 12.01 11.40 8.77
N ASP A 195 12.69 12.19 9.62
CA ASP A 195 13.41 13.42 9.24
C ASP A 195 12.51 14.50 8.61
N MET A 196 11.27 14.59 9.10
CA MET A 196 10.27 15.57 8.64
C MET A 196 9.99 16.63 9.72
N PRO A 197 10.84 17.68 9.85
CA PRO A 197 10.73 18.67 10.94
C PRO A 197 9.43 19.47 10.95
N ALA A 198 8.79 19.64 9.78
CA ALA A 198 7.47 20.26 9.67
C ALA A 198 6.41 19.46 10.45
N GLN A 199 6.49 18.13 10.41
CA GLN A 199 5.54 17.25 11.09
C GLN A 199 5.76 17.26 12.60
N CYS A 200 7.02 17.31 13.06
CA CYS A 200 7.34 17.57 14.48
C CYS A 200 6.66 18.85 14.98
N SER A 201 6.74 19.93 14.18
CA SER A 201 6.14 21.22 14.50
C SER A 201 4.61 21.15 14.57
N GLN A 202 3.97 20.40 13.67
CA GLN A 202 2.52 20.18 13.68
C GLN A 202 2.08 19.40 14.93
N ALA A 203 2.77 18.32 15.27
CA ALA A 203 2.48 17.54 16.47
C ALA A 203 2.57 18.40 17.75
N LEU A 204 3.64 19.20 17.89
CA LEU A 204 3.80 20.14 19.01
C LEU A 204 2.72 21.24 19.04
N ALA A 205 2.27 21.71 17.87
CA ALA A 205 1.18 22.68 17.79
C ALA A 205 -0.15 22.08 18.26
N ILE A 206 -0.48 20.86 17.84
CA ILE A 206 -1.67 20.14 18.30
C ILE A 206 -1.64 19.95 19.81
N GLN A 207 -0.52 19.45 20.33
CA GLN A 207 -0.34 19.22 21.76
C GLN A 207 -0.51 20.50 22.59
N ARG A 208 0.12 21.61 22.19
CA ARG A 208 -0.03 22.90 22.89
C ARG A 208 -1.47 23.37 22.92
N ARG A 209 -2.21 23.25 21.81
CA ARG A 209 -3.64 23.59 21.75
C ARG A 209 -4.50 22.65 22.61
N ALA A 210 -4.16 21.37 22.66
CA ALA A 210 -4.88 20.40 23.47
C ALA A 210 -4.70 20.68 24.96
N VAL A 211 -3.47 20.96 25.41
CA VAL A 211 -3.18 21.34 26.80
C VAL A 211 -3.91 22.63 27.17
N ALA A 212 -3.83 23.66 26.34
CA ALA A 212 -4.50 24.95 26.59
C ALA A 212 -6.02 24.84 26.70
N ARG A 213 -6.63 23.83 26.07
CA ARG A 213 -8.08 23.59 26.09
C ARG A 213 -8.48 22.45 27.04
N SER A 214 -7.54 21.86 27.76
CA SER A 214 -7.77 20.66 28.57
C SER A 214 -8.52 19.56 27.80
N ALA A 215 -8.06 19.29 26.57
CA ALA A 215 -8.73 18.35 25.67
C ALA A 215 -8.82 16.95 26.29
N SER A 216 -10.00 16.35 26.27
CA SER A 216 -10.28 15.05 26.90
C SER A 216 -9.41 13.90 26.35
N TRP A 217 -8.97 14.01 25.09
CA TRP A 217 -8.14 12.98 24.47
C TRP A 217 -6.74 12.86 25.09
N LEU A 218 -6.25 13.88 25.82
CA LEU A 218 -4.95 13.81 26.51
C LEU A 218 -4.91 12.68 27.55
N ALA A 219 -5.99 12.49 28.32
CA ALA A 219 -6.10 11.40 29.28
C ALA A 219 -6.05 10.04 28.57
N ARG A 220 -6.81 9.90 27.47
CA ARG A 220 -6.79 8.70 26.64
C ARG A 220 -5.41 8.42 26.05
N CYS A 221 -4.69 9.46 25.62
CA CYS A 221 -3.35 9.30 25.10
C CYS A 221 -2.37 8.77 26.17
N ALA A 222 -2.49 9.24 27.41
CA ALA A 222 -1.69 8.73 28.52
C ALA A 222 -1.99 7.24 28.80
N GLU A 223 -3.28 6.86 28.82
CA GLU A 223 -3.70 5.46 29.00
C GLU A 223 -3.18 4.55 27.87
N ASP A 224 -3.26 5.00 26.62
CA ASP A 224 -2.80 4.23 25.47
C ASP A 224 -1.26 4.14 25.43
N ALA A 225 -0.55 5.20 25.83
CA ALA A 225 0.90 5.21 25.96
C ALA A 225 1.38 4.23 27.04
N GLU A 226 0.75 4.25 28.22
CA GLU A 226 1.03 3.31 29.32
C GLU A 226 0.79 1.86 28.88
N ALA A 227 -0.37 1.58 28.28
CA ALA A 227 -0.71 0.25 27.79
C ALA A 227 0.23 -0.24 26.68
N ALA A 228 0.81 0.68 25.89
CA ALA A 228 1.82 0.37 24.89
C ALA A 228 3.25 0.27 25.46
N GLN A 229 3.43 0.42 26.77
CA GLN A 229 4.72 0.45 27.47
C GLN A 229 5.65 1.56 26.92
N PHE A 230 5.06 2.67 26.49
CA PHE A 230 5.83 3.84 26.10
C PHE A 230 6.40 4.51 27.35
N ARG A 231 7.72 4.69 27.39
CA ARG A 231 8.44 5.10 28.61
C ARG A 231 8.25 6.57 28.97
N GLU A 232 7.92 7.38 27.96
CA GLU A 232 7.72 8.81 28.10
C GLU A 232 6.23 9.13 28.21
N ARG A 233 5.90 10.36 28.62
CA ARG A 233 4.51 10.81 28.63
C ARG A 233 4.01 11.05 27.20
N CYS A 234 2.69 11.08 27.04
CA CYS A 234 2.08 11.45 25.76
C CYS A 234 2.66 12.76 25.23
N GLU A 235 2.82 13.74 26.11
CA GLU A 235 3.36 15.06 25.80
C GLU A 235 4.82 15.06 25.33
N ASP A 236 5.56 13.99 25.59
CA ASP A 236 6.98 13.88 25.30
C ASP A 236 7.24 13.02 24.05
N MET A 237 6.19 12.53 23.35
CA MET A 237 6.33 11.69 22.14
C MET A 237 7.15 12.35 21.03
N VAL A 238 6.97 13.64 20.76
CA VAL A 238 7.72 14.34 19.69
C VAL A 238 9.22 14.38 20.01
N ARG A 239 9.59 14.51 21.30
CA ARG A 239 11.00 14.47 21.72
C ARG A 239 11.60 13.10 21.47
N ALA A 240 10.85 12.04 21.78
CA ALA A 240 11.28 10.66 21.53
C ALA A 240 11.35 10.31 20.03
N ALA A 241 10.58 10.98 19.18
CA ALA A 241 10.57 10.78 17.73
C ALA A 241 11.87 11.23 17.05
N ALA A 242 12.48 12.31 17.52
CA ALA A 242 13.69 12.92 16.97
C ALA A 242 14.98 12.17 17.36
N ALA A 243 14.94 10.83 17.35
CA ALA A 243 16.11 10.01 17.66
C ALA A 243 17.06 9.94 16.46
N ASP A 244 18.30 10.38 16.66
CA ASP A 244 19.40 10.25 15.69
C ASP A 244 19.85 8.78 15.51
N ASP A 245 19.50 7.93 16.46
CA ASP A 245 19.81 6.51 16.48
C ASP A 245 18.71 5.65 15.85
N PHE A 246 19.10 4.69 15.01
CA PHE A 246 18.19 3.82 14.29
C PHE A 246 17.37 2.92 15.23
N ASP A 247 18.00 2.29 16.22
CA ASP A 247 17.32 1.34 17.11
C ASP A 247 16.33 2.04 18.04
N ALA A 248 16.71 3.22 18.55
CA ALA A 248 15.82 4.10 19.30
C ALA A 248 14.61 4.53 18.46
N ARG A 249 14.82 4.93 17.20
CA ARG A 249 13.76 5.29 16.26
C ARG A 249 12.82 4.12 16.00
N GLN A 250 13.35 2.91 15.76
CA GLN A 250 12.50 1.73 15.55
C GLN A 250 11.73 1.33 16.81
N THR A 251 12.33 1.51 18.00
CA THR A 251 11.65 1.29 19.28
C THR A 251 10.48 2.27 19.45
N PHE A 252 10.71 3.55 19.16
CA PHE A 252 9.67 4.59 19.14
C PHE A 252 8.54 4.23 18.17
N ARG A 253 8.88 3.95 16.91
CA ARG A 253 7.92 3.63 15.85
C ARG A 253 7.05 2.42 16.19
N ARG A 254 7.63 1.36 16.76
CA ARG A 254 6.87 0.17 17.23
C ARG A 254 5.89 0.51 18.35
N ALA A 255 6.28 1.37 19.29
CA ALA A 255 5.38 1.83 20.35
C ALA A 255 4.23 2.66 19.75
N MET A 256 4.53 3.56 18.83
CA MET A 256 3.54 4.38 18.13
C MET A 256 2.50 3.55 17.36
N VAL A 257 2.91 2.48 16.68
CA VAL A 257 1.96 1.54 16.04
C VAL A 257 1.00 0.92 17.05
N ARG A 258 1.48 0.51 18.23
CA ARG A 258 0.62 -0.04 19.28
C ARG A 258 -0.36 1.01 19.82
N ILE A 259 0.12 2.22 20.09
CA ILE A 259 -0.70 3.34 20.55
C ILE A 259 -1.78 3.66 19.52
N PHE A 260 -1.40 3.80 18.24
CA PHE A 260 -2.33 4.13 17.17
C PHE A 260 -3.45 3.09 17.00
N ARG A 261 -3.13 1.80 17.10
CA ARG A 261 -4.14 0.72 17.04
C ARG A 261 -5.15 0.82 18.18
N ARG A 262 -4.71 1.19 19.39
CA ARG A 262 -5.63 1.43 20.52
C ARG A 262 -6.46 2.69 20.31
N ALA A 263 -5.82 3.75 19.81
CA ALA A 263 -6.46 5.03 19.53
C ALA A 263 -7.58 4.91 18.48
N THR A 264 -7.44 3.99 17.52
CA THR A 264 -8.38 3.83 16.40
C THR A 264 -9.29 2.60 16.52
N GLY A 265 -9.00 1.65 17.42
CA GLY A 265 -9.75 0.39 17.54
C GLY A 265 -9.73 -0.45 16.26
N TYR A 266 -8.83 -0.15 15.31
CA TYR A 266 -8.81 -0.71 13.97
C TYR A 266 -8.05 -2.04 13.96
N PRO A 267 -8.68 -3.17 13.57
CA PRO A 267 -7.99 -4.40 13.28
C PRO A 267 -7.39 -4.25 11.88
N GLY A 268 -6.18 -3.69 11.80
CA GLY A 268 -5.47 -3.48 10.54
C GLY A 268 -5.36 -4.73 9.67
#